data_AF-A0A371JN47-F1
#
_entry.id   AF-A0A371JN47-F1
#
_cell.length_a   1.000
_cell.length_b   1.000
_cell.length_c   1.000
_cell.angle_alpha   90.00
_cell.angle_beta   90.00
_cell.angle_gamma   90.00
#
_symmetry.space_group_name_H-M   'P 1'
#
loop_
_entity.id
_entity.type
_entity.pdbx_description
1 polymer ?
#
loop_
_entity_poly.entity_id
_entity_poly.type
_entity_poly.pdbx_seq_one_letter_code
_entity_poly.pdbx_strand_id
1 'polypeptide(L)'
;MITNRRIPLSYPFILVKWDILFTAIFSTGIHLLGKYIVHWSLPISIAAFLGTAIALILSFKLSQSYDRWWEARKIWGAIVNDSRTLITQLLAFSESDVKTTEKVAYRQMGWCYALGQNLRKLDATKELSNYVSEAEYQSVTKHQNIPLVLLKEHSLDIAKLFKEGKINAYQQAQLDSTVTRLNASMGMAERIKNTYFPKPYRLTLQFFIYLFLVILSLSLTEMDNFVEIPLLMVIALPFFLLEKIAFRIQDPFENRPMDTPMTAIARTIEINLRQLIDDPNIPKPLTSRTFYIL
;
A
#
# COMPACT_ATOMS: atom_id res chain seq x y z
N MET A 1 -8.07 6.03 1.56
CA MET A 1 -8.82 5.53 0.41
C MET A 1 -8.60 6.56 -0.66
N ILE A 2 -8.34 6.16 -1.90
CA ILE A 2 -8.36 7.11 -3.00
C ILE A 2 -9.79 7.66 -3.05
N THR A 3 -9.94 8.97 -2.90
CA THR A 3 -11.25 9.61 -2.88
C THR A 3 -11.59 10.07 -4.30
N ASN A 4 -12.89 10.24 -4.59
CA ASN A 4 -13.36 10.77 -5.89
C ASN A 4 -13.00 12.27 -6.10
N ARG A 5 -12.08 12.83 -5.31
CA ARG A 5 -11.63 14.22 -5.45
C ARG A 5 -10.56 14.32 -6.53
N ARG A 6 -10.55 15.45 -7.24
CA ARG A 6 -9.59 15.71 -8.32
C ARG A 6 -8.15 15.68 -7.80
N ILE A 7 -7.29 14.95 -8.51
CA ILE A 7 -5.84 15.00 -8.31
C ILE A 7 -5.37 16.37 -8.81
N PRO A 8 -4.59 17.15 -8.04
CA PRO A 8 -4.10 18.43 -8.52
C PRO A 8 -3.18 18.20 -9.71
N LEU A 9 -3.34 19.00 -10.77
CA LEU A 9 -2.55 18.88 -12.01
C LEU A 9 -1.04 19.01 -11.75
N SER A 10 -0.64 19.66 -10.65
CA SER A 10 0.77 19.76 -10.23
C SER A 10 1.35 18.47 -9.69
N TYR A 11 0.54 17.51 -9.22
CA TYR A 11 1.04 16.30 -8.56
C TYR A 11 1.93 15.45 -9.48
N PRO A 12 1.52 15.08 -10.71
CA PRO A 12 2.39 14.37 -11.65
C PRO A 12 3.72 15.08 -11.88
N PHE A 13 3.71 16.40 -12.10
CA PHE A 13 4.94 17.17 -12.33
C PHE A 13 5.87 17.17 -11.12
N ILE A 14 5.33 17.25 -9.89
CA ILE A 14 6.13 17.17 -8.66
C ILE A 14 6.85 15.82 -8.54
N LEU A 15 6.28 14.73 -9.08
CA LEU A 15 6.89 13.39 -9.03
C LEU A 15 8.19 13.28 -9.84
N VAL A 16 8.25 14.00 -10.97
CA VAL A 16 9.28 13.84 -12.00
C VAL A 16 10.12 15.09 -12.23
N LYS A 17 9.90 16.16 -11.46
CA LYS A 17 10.57 17.47 -11.64
C LYS A 17 12.09 17.38 -11.74
N TRP A 18 12.71 16.48 -10.97
CA TRP A 18 14.16 16.29 -10.98
C TRP A 18 14.64 15.53 -12.21
N ASP A 19 13.87 14.51 -12.64
CA ASP A 19 14.17 13.75 -13.84
C ASP A 19 14.06 14.65 -15.10
N ILE A 20 13.03 15.50 -15.15
CA ILE A 20 12.81 16.48 -16.22
C ILE A 20 13.89 17.57 -16.21
N LEU A 21 14.23 18.13 -15.05
CA LEU A 21 15.30 19.12 -14.94
C LEU A 21 16.65 18.54 -15.39
N PHE A 22 16.98 17.34 -14.94
CA PHE A 22 18.19 16.65 -15.38
C PHE A 22 18.20 16.41 -16.89
N THR A 23 17.04 16.02 -17.46
CA THR A 23 16.86 15.85 -18.91
C THR A 23 17.10 17.13 -19.68
N ALA A 24 16.55 18.25 -19.22
CA ALA A 24 16.79 19.55 -19.84
C ALA A 24 18.28 19.96 -19.78
N ILE A 25 18.94 19.74 -18.63
CA ILE A 25 20.36 20.07 -18.45
C ILE A 25 21.25 19.28 -19.41
N PHE A 26 21.13 17.93 -19.42
CA PHE A 26 22.02 17.15 -20.28
C PHE A 26 21.69 17.32 -21.76
N SER A 27 20.42 17.47 -22.15
CA SER A 27 20.04 17.70 -23.55
C SER A 27 20.60 19.03 -24.05
N THR A 28 20.53 20.09 -23.23
CA THR A 28 21.17 21.37 -23.55
C THR A 28 22.68 21.19 -23.74
N GLY A 29 23.34 20.41 -22.87
CA GLY A 29 24.76 20.09 -22.99
C GLY A 29 25.08 19.35 -24.30
N ILE A 30 24.31 18.31 -24.64
CA ILE A 30 24.48 17.53 -25.88
C ILE A 30 24.28 18.42 -27.11
N HIS A 31 23.24 19.25 -27.13
CA HIS A 31 22.97 20.16 -28.24
C HIS A 31 24.14 21.14 -28.46
N LEU A 32 24.66 21.75 -27.39
CA LEU A 32 25.80 22.66 -27.47
C LEU A 32 27.07 21.93 -27.96
N LEU A 33 27.34 20.72 -27.47
CA LEU A 33 28.46 19.90 -27.95
C LEU A 33 28.32 19.53 -29.43
N GLY A 34 27.10 19.17 -29.86
CA GLY A 34 26.74 18.85 -31.24
C GLY A 34 27.00 20.01 -32.20
N LYS A 35 26.63 21.22 -31.77
CA LYS A 35 26.76 22.45 -32.56
C LYS A 35 28.20 22.95 -32.69
N TYR A 36 28.99 22.86 -31.61
CA TYR A 36 30.30 23.55 -31.55
C TYR A 36 31.53 22.63 -31.60
N ILE A 37 31.41 21.34 -31.30
CA ILE A 37 32.58 20.46 -31.15
C ILE A 37 32.55 19.29 -32.13
N VAL A 38 31.46 18.52 -32.17
CA VAL A 38 31.38 17.29 -32.96
C VAL A 38 30.00 17.16 -33.57
N HIS A 39 29.90 16.95 -34.88
CA HIS A 39 28.62 16.67 -35.53
C HIS A 39 28.29 15.17 -35.41
N TRP A 40 27.44 14.84 -34.44
CA TRP A 40 26.86 13.50 -34.28
C TRP A 40 25.51 13.48 -34.98
N SER A 41 25.30 12.55 -35.91
CA SER A 41 23.99 12.25 -36.48
C SER A 41 23.70 10.76 -36.27
N LEU A 42 23.02 10.46 -35.16
CA LEU A 42 22.51 9.10 -34.94
C LEU A 42 21.16 8.94 -35.66
N PRO A 43 20.93 7.80 -36.35
CA PRO A 43 19.62 7.51 -36.91
C PRO A 43 18.55 7.47 -35.80
N ILE A 44 17.47 8.23 -35.98
CA ILE A 44 16.31 8.28 -35.07
C ILE A 44 15.72 6.88 -34.82
N SER A 45 15.89 5.95 -35.76
CA SER A 45 15.46 4.55 -35.63
C SER A 45 16.08 3.83 -34.42
N ILE A 46 17.31 4.18 -34.01
CA ILE A 46 17.97 3.60 -32.83
C ILE A 46 17.23 4.06 -31.56
N ALA A 47 16.95 5.36 -31.46
CA ALA A 47 16.19 5.92 -30.35
C ALA A 47 14.75 5.35 -30.31
N ALA A 48 14.08 5.24 -31.46
CA ALA A 48 12.73 4.70 -31.56
C ALA A 48 12.66 3.22 -31.13
N PHE A 49 13.65 2.41 -31.51
CA PHE A 49 13.75 1.02 -31.07
C PHE A 49 13.92 0.92 -29.54
N LEU A 50 14.85 1.69 -28.97
CA LEU A 50 15.05 1.73 -27.51
C LEU A 50 13.81 2.23 -26.76
N GLY A 51 13.17 3.30 -27.25
CA GLY A 51 11.95 3.83 -26.66
C GLY A 51 10.83 2.79 -26.62
N THR A 52 10.66 2.03 -27.71
CA THR A 52 9.68 0.93 -27.79
C THR A 52 9.98 -0.18 -26.81
N ALA A 53 11.25 -0.62 -26.75
CA ALA A 53 11.68 -1.66 -25.81
C ALA A 53 11.45 -1.23 -24.35
N ILE A 54 11.77 0.02 -23.99
CA ILE A 54 11.60 0.54 -22.63
C ILE A 54 10.11 0.71 -22.29
N ALA A 55 9.29 1.18 -23.23
CA ALA A 55 7.84 1.29 -23.02
C ALA A 55 7.23 -0.08 -22.68
N LEU A 56 7.66 -1.13 -23.38
CA LEU A 56 7.25 -2.50 -23.10
C LEU A 56 7.70 -2.94 -21.70
N ILE A 57 8.97 -2.77 -21.34
CA ILE A 57 9.47 -3.15 -19.99
C ILE A 57 8.72 -2.38 -18.89
N LEU A 58 8.47 -1.09 -19.07
CA LEU A 58 7.70 -0.27 -18.14
C LEU A 58 6.27 -0.76 -17.97
N SER A 59 5.60 -1.18 -19.05
CA SER A 59 4.25 -1.74 -18.99
C SER A 59 4.20 -3.02 -18.14
N PHE A 60 5.16 -3.93 -18.32
CA PHE A 60 5.26 -5.13 -17.49
C PHE A 60 5.54 -4.79 -16.03
N LYS A 61 6.43 -3.84 -15.75
CA LYS A 61 6.69 -3.39 -14.38
C LYS A 61 5.45 -2.76 -13.74
N LEU A 62 4.73 -1.91 -14.48
CA LEU A 62 3.50 -1.32 -14.01
C LEU A 62 2.46 -2.39 -13.65
N SER A 63 2.29 -3.41 -14.50
CA SER A 63 1.40 -4.55 -14.24
C SER A 63 1.78 -5.28 -12.95
N GLN A 64 3.05 -5.66 -12.78
CA GLN A 64 3.52 -6.36 -11.58
C GLN A 64 3.32 -5.54 -10.30
N SER A 65 3.60 -4.23 -10.36
CA SER A 65 3.40 -3.34 -9.23
C SER A 65 1.91 -3.15 -8.92
N TYR A 66 1.06 -3.10 -9.95
CA TYR A 66 -0.39 -3.01 -9.80
C TYR A 66 -0.97 -4.28 -9.14
N ASP A 67 -0.56 -5.47 -9.58
CA ASP A 67 -1.01 -6.74 -9.00
C ASP A 67 -0.74 -6.81 -7.50
N ARG A 68 0.46 -6.38 -7.08
CA ARG A 68 0.83 -6.31 -5.65
C ARG A 68 0.01 -5.30 -4.87
N TRP A 69 -0.25 -4.13 -5.45
CA TRP A 69 -1.14 -3.12 -4.84
C TRP A 69 -2.57 -3.66 -4.69
N TRP A 70 -3.08 -4.35 -5.71
CA TRP A 70 -4.41 -4.93 -5.70
C TRP A 70 -4.52 -6.09 -4.71
N GLU A 71 -3.48 -6.93 -4.60
CA GLU A 71 -3.39 -7.99 -3.60
C GLU A 71 -3.50 -7.42 -2.17
N ALA A 72 -2.77 -6.34 -1.87
CA ALA A 72 -2.89 -5.65 -0.59
C ALA A 72 -4.32 -5.16 -0.31
N ARG A 73 -5.03 -4.66 -1.33
CA ARG A 73 -6.44 -4.27 -1.20
C ARG A 73 -7.36 -5.46 -0.95
N LYS A 74 -7.15 -6.58 -1.63
CA LYS A 74 -7.92 -7.83 -1.42
C LYS A 74 -7.72 -8.38 -0.01
N ILE A 75 -6.49 -8.40 0.49
CA ILE A 75 -6.18 -8.86 1.85
C ILE A 75 -6.92 -8.02 2.90
N TRP A 76 -6.85 -6.69 2.79
CA TRP A 76 -7.61 -5.82 3.70
C TRP A 76 -9.13 -5.93 3.52
N GLY A 77 -9.61 -6.29 2.33
CA GLY A 77 -11.02 -6.64 2.11
C GLY A 77 -11.44 -7.93 2.83
N ALA A 78 -10.59 -8.97 2.79
CA ALA A 78 -10.80 -10.21 3.54
C ALA A 78 -10.83 -9.94 5.05
N ILE A 79 -9.90 -9.10 5.55
CA ILE A 79 -9.88 -8.66 6.95
C ILE A 79 -11.21 -8.00 7.36
N VAL A 80 -11.77 -7.11 6.53
CA VAL A 80 -13.08 -6.49 6.81
C VAL A 80 -14.17 -7.56 6.96
N ASN A 81 -14.22 -8.53 6.05
CA ASN A 81 -15.22 -9.57 6.06
C ASN A 81 -15.06 -10.49 7.27
N ASP A 82 -13.87 -11.02 7.51
CA ASP A 82 -13.60 -11.95 8.61
C ASP A 82 -13.76 -11.28 9.98
N SER A 83 -13.45 -9.98 10.10
CA SER A 83 -13.73 -9.23 11.34
C SER A 83 -15.23 -9.19 11.66
N ARG A 84 -16.07 -8.91 10.65
CA ARG A 84 -17.53 -8.89 10.82
C ARG A 84 -18.04 -10.30 11.13
N THR A 85 -17.59 -11.29 10.37
CA THR A 85 -17.97 -12.69 10.55
C THR A 85 -17.63 -13.18 11.96
N LEU A 86 -16.45 -12.86 12.49
CA LEU A 86 -16.05 -13.26 13.84
C LEU A 86 -17.05 -12.76 14.88
N ILE A 87 -17.41 -11.47 14.84
CA ILE A 87 -18.29 -10.88 15.83
C ILE A 87 -19.74 -11.35 15.64
N THR A 88 -20.23 -11.46 14.40
CA THR A 88 -21.56 -12.03 14.14
C THR A 88 -21.66 -13.48 14.62
N GLN A 89 -20.62 -14.30 14.44
CA GLN A 89 -20.60 -15.67 14.95
C GLN A 89 -20.59 -15.71 16.48
N LEU A 90 -19.81 -14.86 17.13
CA LEU A 90 -19.78 -14.79 18.60
C LEU A 90 -21.14 -14.35 19.17
N LEU A 91 -21.78 -13.34 18.59
CA LEU A 91 -23.12 -12.92 18.99
C LEU A 91 -24.13 -14.06 18.87
N ALA A 92 -24.09 -14.82 17.76
CA ALA A 92 -25.02 -15.92 17.53
C ALA A 92 -24.74 -17.17 18.37
N PHE A 93 -23.47 -17.48 18.66
CA PHE A 93 -23.09 -18.72 19.34
C PHE A 93 -22.99 -18.57 20.84
N SER A 94 -22.67 -17.36 21.34
CA SER A 94 -22.42 -17.10 22.75
C SER A 94 -23.37 -16.06 23.34
N GLU A 95 -24.67 -16.14 23.00
CA GLU A 95 -25.72 -15.23 23.50
C GLU A 95 -25.70 -15.06 25.03
N SER A 96 -25.27 -16.09 25.76
CA SER A 96 -25.17 -16.07 27.23
C SER A 96 -23.89 -15.43 27.79
N ASP A 97 -22.98 -14.93 26.95
CA ASP A 97 -21.75 -14.23 27.35
C ASP A 97 -21.43 -13.04 26.43
N VAL A 98 -22.28 -12.01 26.55
CA VAL A 98 -22.13 -10.72 25.84
C VAL A 98 -20.78 -10.07 26.16
N LYS A 99 -20.28 -10.19 27.40
CA LYS A 99 -19.02 -9.55 27.83
C LYS A 99 -17.81 -10.08 27.08
N THR A 100 -17.74 -11.39 26.86
CA THR A 100 -16.65 -11.98 26.06
C THR A 100 -16.75 -11.53 24.60
N THR A 101 -17.96 -11.44 24.05
CA THR A 101 -18.16 -10.93 22.69
C THR A 101 -17.73 -9.48 22.53
N GLU A 102 -18.11 -8.60 23.47
CA GLU A 102 -17.67 -7.20 23.49
C GLU A 102 -16.14 -7.10 23.61
N LYS A 103 -15.53 -7.86 24.53
CA LYS A 103 -14.07 -7.91 24.69
C LYS A 103 -13.37 -8.29 23.40
N VAL A 104 -13.85 -9.33 22.71
CA VAL A 104 -13.28 -9.77 21.42
C VAL A 104 -13.52 -8.72 20.34
N ALA A 105 -14.69 -8.08 20.30
CA ALA A 105 -14.98 -7.00 19.35
C ALA A 105 -14.00 -5.83 19.51
N TYR A 106 -13.83 -5.32 20.73
CA TYR A 106 -12.88 -4.26 21.03
C TYR A 106 -11.45 -4.65 20.66
N ARG A 107 -11.01 -5.86 21.04
CA ARG A 107 -9.67 -6.35 20.67
C ARG A 107 -9.50 -6.46 19.15
N GLN A 108 -10.52 -6.88 18.41
CA GLN A 108 -10.47 -6.97 16.94
C GLN A 108 -10.35 -5.57 16.29
N MET A 109 -11.00 -4.54 16.85
CA MET A 109 -10.80 -3.15 16.44
C MET A 109 -9.33 -2.74 16.65
N GLY A 110 -8.81 -2.97 17.86
CA GLY A 110 -7.42 -2.68 18.21
C GLY A 110 -6.42 -3.45 17.34
N TRP A 111 -6.71 -4.70 17.01
CA TRP A 111 -5.90 -5.53 16.11
C TRP A 111 -5.77 -4.93 14.71
N CYS A 112 -6.86 -4.37 14.15
CA CYS A 112 -6.82 -3.72 12.84
C CYS A 112 -5.87 -2.51 12.83
N TYR A 113 -5.91 -1.67 13.88
CA TYR A 113 -4.99 -0.55 14.01
C TYR A 113 -3.55 -1.01 14.24
N ALA A 114 -3.34 -1.96 15.16
CA ALA A 114 -2.03 -2.52 15.46
C ALA A 114 -1.39 -3.15 14.22
N LEU A 115 -2.14 -3.90 13.41
CA LEU A 115 -1.67 -4.48 12.15
C LEU A 115 -1.26 -3.39 11.15
N GLY A 116 -2.10 -2.36 10.98
CA GLY A 116 -1.78 -1.24 10.10
C GLY A 116 -0.48 -0.52 10.49
N GLN A 117 -0.25 -0.32 11.79
CA GLN A 117 0.97 0.29 12.29
C GLN A 117 2.19 -0.63 12.15
N ASN A 118 2.03 -1.92 12.45
CA ASN A 118 3.10 -2.91 12.30
C ASN A 118 3.56 -3.00 10.84
N LEU A 119 2.63 -3.06 9.89
CA LEU A 119 2.93 -3.03 8.44
C LEU A 119 3.62 -1.73 7.99
N ARG A 120 3.41 -0.62 8.70
CA ARG A 120 4.13 0.65 8.46
C ARG A 120 5.47 0.73 9.17
N LYS A 121 5.84 -0.27 9.99
CA LYS A 121 6.97 -0.23 10.92
C LYS A 121 6.87 0.96 11.90
N LEU A 122 5.67 1.27 12.32
CA LEU A 122 5.35 2.26 13.35
C LEU A 122 5.00 1.56 14.67
N ASP A 123 4.93 2.34 15.75
CA ASP A 123 4.50 1.84 17.04
C ASP A 123 3.05 1.33 16.99
N ALA A 124 2.89 0.02 17.13
CA ALA A 124 1.60 -0.67 17.14
C ALA A 124 0.84 -0.54 18.47
N THR A 125 1.46 0.06 19.50
CA THR A 125 0.86 0.23 20.84
C THR A 125 0.14 1.57 21.02
N LYS A 126 0.42 2.56 20.14
CA LYS A 126 0.04 3.97 20.26
C LYS A 126 -1.42 4.25 20.66
N GLU A 127 -2.36 3.40 20.26
CA GLU A 127 -3.80 3.56 20.58
C GLU A 127 -4.41 2.24 21.11
N LEU A 128 -3.59 1.23 21.39
CA LEU A 128 -4.06 -0.11 21.74
C LEU A 128 -4.74 -0.14 23.11
N SER A 129 -4.31 0.71 24.05
CA SER A 129 -4.92 0.83 25.38
C SER A 129 -6.40 1.24 25.36
N ASN A 130 -6.88 1.82 24.26
CA ASN A 130 -8.30 2.16 24.10
C ASN A 130 -9.17 0.95 23.76
N TYR A 131 -8.56 -0.19 23.41
CA TYR A 131 -9.22 -1.35 22.83
C TYR A 131 -8.99 -2.64 23.63
N VAL A 132 -8.07 -2.66 24.57
CA VAL A 132 -7.77 -3.82 25.41
C VAL A 132 -7.66 -3.41 26.86
N SER A 133 -7.89 -4.35 27.77
CA SER A 133 -7.70 -4.08 29.21
C SER A 133 -6.23 -3.79 29.54
N GLU A 134 -5.97 -3.10 30.65
CA GLU A 134 -4.60 -2.79 31.09
C GLU A 134 -3.76 -4.07 31.26
N ALA A 135 -4.35 -5.14 31.81
CA ALA A 135 -3.67 -6.43 31.97
C ALA A 135 -3.26 -7.04 30.61
N GLU A 136 -4.13 -6.95 29.60
CA GLU A 136 -3.82 -7.40 28.25
C GLU A 136 -2.78 -6.50 27.58
N TYR A 137 -2.88 -5.18 27.74
CA TYR A 137 -1.91 -4.23 27.20
C TYR A 137 -0.49 -4.54 27.70
N GLN A 138 -0.32 -4.74 29.02
CA GLN A 138 0.96 -5.10 29.63
C GLN A 138 1.50 -6.47 29.18
N SER A 139 0.61 -7.40 28.83
CA SER A 139 0.99 -8.72 28.30
C SER A 139 1.44 -8.62 26.85
N VAL A 140 0.65 -7.95 26.01
CA VAL A 140 0.85 -7.86 24.55
C VAL A 140 2.08 -7.04 24.18
N THR A 141 2.35 -5.95 24.91
CA THR A 141 3.49 -5.05 24.67
C THR A 141 4.86 -5.68 24.88
N LYS A 142 4.92 -6.87 25.51
CA LYS A 142 6.17 -7.65 25.68
C LYS A 142 6.61 -8.37 24.40
N HIS A 143 5.75 -8.45 23.39
CA HIS A 143 6.01 -9.19 22.17
C HIS A 143 6.34 -8.27 20.98
N GLN A 144 7.17 -8.76 20.06
CA GLN A 144 7.53 -8.01 18.85
C GLN A 144 6.38 -7.99 17.83
N ASN A 145 5.68 -9.11 17.63
CA ASN A 145 4.52 -9.19 16.74
C ASN A 145 3.22 -9.03 17.53
N ILE A 146 2.88 -7.79 17.87
CA ILE A 146 1.68 -7.42 18.63
C ILE A 146 0.39 -7.98 17.97
N PRO A 147 0.14 -7.80 16.65
CA PRO A 147 -1.03 -8.36 15.99
C PRO A 147 -1.20 -9.87 16.17
N LEU A 148 -0.11 -10.64 16.09
CA LEU A 148 -0.16 -12.09 16.30
C LEU A 148 -0.62 -12.45 17.71
N VAL A 149 -0.16 -11.72 18.73
CA VAL A 149 -0.54 -11.99 20.13
C VAL A 149 -2.01 -11.66 20.37
N LEU A 150 -2.53 -10.58 19.78
CA LEU A 150 -3.95 -10.25 19.88
C LEU A 150 -4.84 -11.36 19.28
N LEU A 151 -4.44 -11.99 18.16
CA LEU A 151 -5.16 -13.15 17.60
C LEU A 151 -5.08 -14.36 18.52
N LYS A 152 -3.91 -14.63 19.14
CA LYS A 152 -3.78 -15.67 20.17
C LYS A 152 -4.78 -15.46 21.31
N GLU A 153 -4.94 -14.23 21.79
CA GLU A 153 -5.90 -13.93 22.85
C GLU A 153 -7.36 -14.16 22.41
N HIS A 154 -7.70 -13.99 21.12
CA HIS A 154 -9.01 -14.41 20.60
C HIS A 154 -9.21 -15.92 20.72
N SER A 155 -8.22 -16.73 20.31
CA SER A 155 -8.29 -18.19 20.44
C SER A 155 -8.41 -18.64 21.90
N LEU A 156 -7.78 -17.93 22.85
CA LEU A 156 -7.90 -18.24 24.27
C LEU A 156 -9.31 -17.94 24.82
N ASP A 157 -9.94 -16.83 24.41
CA ASP A 157 -11.32 -16.55 24.80
C ASP A 157 -12.30 -17.55 24.18
N ILE A 158 -12.10 -17.96 22.92
CA ILE A 158 -12.91 -19.00 22.26
C ILE A 158 -12.78 -20.34 22.99
N ALA A 159 -11.55 -20.73 23.36
CA ALA A 159 -11.31 -21.96 24.12
C ALA A 159 -11.95 -21.91 25.51
N LYS A 160 -12.00 -20.73 26.15
CA LYS A 160 -12.68 -20.52 27.42
C LYS A 160 -14.19 -20.71 27.27
N LEU A 161 -14.82 -20.12 26.25
CA LEU A 161 -16.25 -20.29 25.98
C LEU A 161 -16.61 -21.77 25.79
N PHE A 162 -15.78 -22.54 25.10
CA PHE A 162 -15.98 -23.98 24.95
C PHE A 162 -15.88 -24.73 26.28
N LYS A 163 -14.84 -24.46 27.08
CA LYS A 163 -14.65 -25.09 28.40
C LYS A 163 -15.81 -24.80 29.36
N GLU A 164 -16.41 -23.63 29.26
CA GLU A 164 -17.56 -23.21 30.08
C GLU A 164 -18.91 -23.70 29.52
N GLY A 165 -18.90 -24.49 28.43
CA GLY A 165 -20.12 -25.01 27.80
C GLY A 165 -20.98 -23.95 27.14
N LYS A 166 -20.43 -22.75 26.90
CA LYS A 166 -21.12 -21.62 26.25
C LYS A 166 -21.29 -21.82 24.75
N ILE A 167 -20.38 -22.61 24.15
CA ILE A 167 -20.41 -23.01 22.75
C ILE A 167 -20.11 -24.51 22.63
N ASN A 168 -20.56 -25.13 21.53
CA ASN A 168 -20.26 -26.52 21.21
C ASN A 168 -19.01 -26.66 20.30
N ALA A 169 -18.58 -27.90 20.06
CA ALA A 169 -17.36 -28.19 19.28
C ALA A 169 -17.43 -27.69 17.83
N TYR A 170 -18.60 -27.74 17.18
CA TYR A 170 -18.78 -27.26 15.81
C TYR A 170 -18.70 -25.72 15.75
N GLN A 171 -19.30 -25.04 16.72
CA GLN A 171 -19.23 -23.59 16.85
C GLN A 171 -17.79 -23.12 17.13
N GLN A 172 -17.07 -23.82 18.02
CA GLN A 172 -15.66 -23.55 18.28
C GLN A 172 -14.81 -23.70 17.01
N ALA A 173 -14.96 -24.82 16.28
CA ALA A 173 -14.22 -25.06 15.05
C ALA A 173 -14.51 -23.97 13.99
N GLN A 174 -15.75 -23.50 13.91
CA GLN A 174 -16.15 -22.44 12.99
C GLN A 174 -15.53 -21.07 13.36
N LEU A 175 -15.48 -20.73 14.65
CA LEU A 175 -14.81 -19.53 15.15
C LEU A 175 -13.29 -19.59 14.92
N ASP A 176 -12.66 -20.71 15.25
CA ASP A 176 -11.23 -20.95 15.04
C ASP A 176 -10.85 -20.87 13.56
N SER A 177 -11.71 -21.34 12.65
CA SER A 177 -11.55 -21.16 11.21
C SER A 177 -11.51 -19.66 10.82
N THR A 178 -12.38 -18.85 11.41
CA THR A 178 -12.38 -17.39 11.17
C THR A 178 -11.11 -16.72 11.68
N VAL A 179 -10.64 -17.06 12.89
CA VAL A 179 -9.36 -16.55 13.42
C VAL A 179 -8.19 -17.00 12.54
N THR A 180 -8.24 -18.23 12.03
CA THR A 180 -7.22 -18.76 11.11
C THR A 180 -7.16 -17.96 9.80
N ARG A 181 -8.31 -17.55 9.24
CA ARG A 181 -8.35 -16.69 8.03
C ARG A 181 -7.83 -15.28 8.29
N LEU A 182 -8.08 -14.71 9.48
CA LEU A 182 -7.47 -13.44 9.90
C LEU A 182 -5.95 -13.56 10.00
N ASN A 183 -5.45 -14.65 10.61
CA ASN A 183 -4.01 -14.93 10.71
C ASN A 183 -3.38 -15.13 9.33
N ALA A 184 -4.05 -15.85 8.42
CA ALA A 184 -3.59 -16.02 7.04
C ALA A 184 -3.51 -14.67 6.31
N SER A 185 -4.52 -13.80 6.46
CA SER A 185 -4.53 -12.46 5.88
C SER A 185 -3.38 -11.59 6.41
N MET A 186 -3.09 -11.66 7.72
CA MET A 186 -1.93 -11.00 8.33
C MET A 186 -0.62 -11.50 7.71
N GLY A 187 -0.41 -12.81 7.63
CA GLY A 187 0.79 -13.39 7.02
C GLY A 187 0.96 -13.00 5.54
N MET A 188 -0.14 -12.92 4.77
CA MET A 188 -0.12 -12.43 3.40
C MET A 188 0.30 -10.94 3.33
N ALA A 189 -0.21 -10.10 4.23
CA ALA A 189 0.17 -8.69 4.30
C ALA A 189 1.64 -8.51 4.71
N GLU A 190 2.13 -9.28 5.68
CA GLU A 190 3.53 -9.30 6.10
C GLU A 190 4.44 -9.73 4.96
N ARG A 191 4.05 -10.76 4.18
CA ARG A 191 4.78 -11.18 2.98
C ARG A 191 4.89 -10.04 1.96
N ILE A 192 3.80 -9.31 1.71
CA ILE A 192 3.84 -8.11 0.85
C ILE A 192 4.77 -7.06 1.44
N LYS A 193 4.78 -6.82 2.75
CA LYS A 193 5.65 -5.79 3.35
C LYS A 193 7.14 -6.16 3.31
N ASN A 194 7.45 -7.44 3.55
CA ASN A 194 8.81 -7.89 3.78
C ASN A 194 9.51 -8.43 2.51
N THR A 195 8.76 -8.69 1.44
CA THR A 195 9.33 -9.14 0.15
C THR A 195 9.65 -7.93 -0.73
N TYR A 196 10.85 -7.37 -0.60
CA TYR A 196 11.28 -6.23 -1.41
C TYR A 196 11.52 -6.62 -2.88
N PHE A 197 11.18 -5.73 -3.81
CA PHE A 197 11.69 -5.86 -5.18
C PHE A 197 13.22 -5.68 -5.18
N PRO A 198 13.97 -6.47 -5.96
CA PRO A 198 15.42 -6.28 -6.06
C PRO A 198 15.77 -4.85 -6.46
N LYS A 199 16.57 -4.16 -5.64
CA LYS A 199 17.02 -2.78 -5.90
C LYS A 199 17.67 -2.58 -7.29
N PRO A 200 18.47 -3.53 -7.82
CA PRO A 200 19.06 -3.39 -9.15
C PRO A 200 18.01 -3.17 -10.24
N TYR A 201 16.83 -3.77 -10.11
CA TYR A 201 15.77 -3.66 -11.11
C TYR A 201 15.34 -2.20 -11.36
N ARG A 202 15.21 -1.40 -10.28
CA ARG A 202 14.89 0.02 -10.39
C ARG A 202 16.03 0.81 -11.06
N LEU A 203 17.27 0.55 -10.64
CA LEU A 203 18.45 1.23 -11.18
C LEU A 203 18.60 0.94 -12.67
N THR A 204 18.40 -0.31 -13.08
CA THR A 204 18.43 -0.74 -14.48
C THR A 204 17.37 -0.04 -15.32
N LEU A 205 16.12 0.06 -14.83
CA LEU A 205 15.05 0.77 -15.53
C LEU A 205 15.38 2.26 -15.73
N GLN A 206 15.86 2.92 -14.68
CA GLN A 206 16.24 4.34 -14.75
C GLN A 206 17.41 4.55 -15.71
N PHE A 207 18.43 3.68 -15.65
CA PHE A 207 19.56 3.69 -16.58
C PHE A 207 19.11 3.60 -18.03
N PHE A 208 18.22 2.66 -18.37
CA PHE A 208 17.73 2.51 -19.74
C PHE A 208 16.90 3.70 -20.21
N ILE A 209 16.05 4.28 -19.35
CA ILE A 209 15.31 5.52 -19.69
C ILE A 209 16.28 6.65 -20.02
N TYR A 210 17.31 6.88 -19.20
CA TYR A 210 18.30 7.92 -19.47
C TYR A 210 19.13 7.62 -20.71
N LEU A 211 19.55 6.36 -20.92
CA LEU A 211 20.26 5.94 -22.12
C LEU A 211 19.44 6.24 -23.39
N PHE A 212 18.15 5.92 -23.37
CA PHE A 212 17.24 6.25 -24.46
C PHE A 212 17.16 7.76 -24.70
N LEU A 213 16.99 8.57 -23.66
CA LEU A 213 16.86 10.03 -23.82
C LEU A 213 18.16 10.69 -24.31
N VAL A 214 19.32 10.17 -23.90
CA VAL A 214 20.63 10.63 -24.40
C VAL A 214 20.76 10.31 -25.90
N ILE A 215 20.43 9.08 -26.31
CA ILE A 215 20.48 8.67 -27.72
C ILE A 215 19.45 9.45 -28.55
N LEU A 216 18.27 9.70 -28.00
CA LEU A 216 17.24 10.51 -28.65
C LEU A 216 17.71 11.96 -28.83
N SER A 217 18.33 12.58 -27.81
CA SER A 217 18.89 13.93 -27.94
C SER A 217 19.99 13.98 -29.00
N LEU A 218 20.89 12.99 -29.04
CA LEU A 218 21.89 12.87 -30.11
C LEU A 218 21.29 12.68 -31.51
N SER A 219 20.08 12.14 -31.61
CA SER A 219 19.38 11.94 -32.88
C SER A 219 18.61 13.19 -33.34
N LEU A 220 18.42 14.18 -32.45
CA LEU A 220 17.65 15.40 -32.69
C LEU A 220 18.53 16.67 -32.75
N THR A 221 19.85 16.52 -32.73
CA THR A 221 20.85 17.62 -32.73
C THR A 221 20.74 18.58 -33.91
N GLU A 222 20.17 18.13 -35.04
CA GLU A 222 19.92 18.97 -36.22
C GLU A 222 18.73 19.94 -36.04
N MET A 223 17.86 19.69 -35.05
CA MET A 223 16.75 20.59 -34.73
C MET A 223 17.24 21.81 -33.96
N ASP A 224 16.54 22.93 -34.10
CA ASP A 224 16.80 24.10 -33.26
C ASP A 224 16.54 23.80 -31.78
N ASN A 225 17.36 24.37 -30.88
CA ASN A 225 17.32 24.07 -29.46
C ASN A 225 15.97 24.41 -28.79
N PHE A 226 15.28 25.45 -29.28
CA PHE A 226 13.96 25.85 -28.79
C PHE A 226 12.88 24.82 -29.13
N VAL A 227 13.15 23.89 -30.06
CA VAL A 227 12.27 22.79 -30.43
C VAL A 227 12.74 21.47 -29.81
N GLU A 228 14.04 21.16 -29.89
CA GLU A 228 14.60 19.90 -29.40
C GLU A 228 14.30 19.69 -27.91
N ILE A 229 14.65 20.68 -27.07
CA ILE A 229 14.59 20.52 -25.61
C ILE A 229 13.14 20.35 -25.14
N PRO A 230 12.15 21.18 -25.57
CA PRO A 230 10.75 20.94 -25.23
C PRO A 230 10.22 19.59 -25.72
N LEU A 231 10.59 19.17 -26.93
CA LEU A 231 10.15 17.88 -27.48
C LEU A 231 10.67 16.71 -26.62
N LEU A 232 11.95 16.73 -26.24
CA LEU A 232 12.53 15.73 -25.35
C LEU A 232 11.85 15.69 -23.99
N MET A 233 11.52 16.86 -23.40
CA MET A 233 10.78 16.90 -22.14
C MET A 233 9.39 16.28 -22.25
N VAL A 234 8.66 16.56 -23.33
CA VAL A 234 7.34 15.97 -23.60
C VAL A 234 7.44 14.46 -23.76
N ILE A 235 8.45 13.95 -24.49
CA ILE A 235 8.68 12.51 -24.68
C ILE A 235 9.11 11.86 -23.37
N ALA A 236 9.97 12.48 -22.57
CA ALA A 236 10.49 11.95 -21.32
C ALA A 236 9.40 11.82 -20.23
N LEU A 237 8.44 12.75 -20.23
CA LEU A 237 7.39 12.84 -19.21
C LEU A 237 6.65 11.51 -18.96
N PRO A 238 6.05 10.83 -19.95
CA PRO A 238 5.37 9.55 -19.73
C PRO A 238 6.28 8.45 -19.19
N PHE A 239 7.53 8.35 -19.66
CA PHE A 239 8.47 7.32 -19.17
C PHE A 239 8.78 7.49 -17.68
N PHE A 240 9.10 8.72 -17.26
CA PHE A 240 9.37 8.99 -15.84
C PHE A 240 8.11 8.90 -14.98
N LEU A 241 6.96 9.35 -15.46
CA LEU A 241 5.70 9.22 -14.72
C LEU A 241 5.35 7.76 -14.47
N LEU A 242 5.40 6.92 -15.51
CA LEU A 242 5.12 5.49 -15.39
C LEU A 242 6.11 4.79 -14.46
N GLU A 243 7.41 5.10 -14.56
CA GLU A 243 8.43 4.58 -13.64
C GLU A 243 8.12 4.94 -12.19
N LYS A 244 7.83 6.23 -11.91
CA LYS A 244 7.56 6.72 -10.56
C LYS A 244 6.25 6.15 -9.99
N ILE A 245 5.21 6.00 -10.82
CA ILE A 245 3.95 5.37 -10.41
C ILE A 245 4.18 3.90 -10.08
N ALA A 246 4.80 3.15 -10.99
CA ALA A 246 5.08 1.73 -10.80
C ALA A 246 5.96 1.49 -9.56
N PHE A 247 6.93 2.38 -9.30
CA PHE A 247 7.75 2.30 -8.10
C PHE A 247 6.97 2.61 -6.81
N ARG A 248 6.00 3.54 -6.83
CA ARG A 248 5.25 3.89 -5.63
C ARG A 248 4.20 2.86 -5.25
N ILE A 249 3.43 2.36 -6.22
CA ILE A 249 2.33 1.42 -5.94
C ILE A 249 2.83 0.02 -5.55
N GLN A 250 4.07 -0.33 -5.90
CA GLN A 250 4.66 -1.63 -5.55
C GLN A 250 4.77 -1.84 -4.03
N ASP A 251 4.85 -0.76 -3.24
CA ASP A 251 5.02 -0.79 -1.79
C ASP A 251 3.77 -0.19 -1.12
N PRO A 252 2.64 -0.93 -1.03
CA PRO A 252 1.32 -0.38 -0.72
C PRO A 252 1.10 -0.04 0.77
N PHE A 253 2.12 -0.13 1.62
CA PHE A 253 2.05 0.02 3.08
C PHE A 253 3.09 1.02 3.62
N GLU A 254 3.39 2.08 2.86
CA GLU A 254 4.42 3.10 3.15
C GLU A 254 3.84 4.44 3.62
N ASN A 255 2.53 4.50 3.88
CA ASN A 255 1.82 5.70 4.34
C ASN A 255 1.82 6.87 3.32
N ARG A 256 1.77 6.54 2.02
CA ARG A 256 1.75 7.50 0.90
C ARG A 256 0.35 7.66 0.32
N PRO A 257 0.09 8.70 -0.50
CA PRO A 257 -1.24 8.97 -1.06
C PRO A 257 -1.88 7.83 -1.87
N MET A 258 -1.07 7.00 -2.54
CA MET A 258 -1.55 5.91 -3.40
C MET A 258 -1.60 4.56 -2.69
N ASP A 259 -1.29 4.53 -1.40
CA ASP A 259 -1.16 3.30 -0.63
C ASP A 259 -2.51 2.74 -0.20
N THR A 260 -2.49 1.52 0.32
CA THR A 260 -3.66 0.93 0.98
C THR A 260 -3.99 1.76 2.23
N PRO A 261 -5.24 2.22 2.37
CA PRO A 261 -5.61 3.12 3.45
C PRO A 261 -6.00 2.38 4.72
N MET A 262 -5.00 1.74 5.31
CA MET A 262 -5.17 0.83 6.44
C MET A 262 -5.89 1.49 7.61
N THR A 263 -5.64 2.77 7.89
CA THR A 263 -6.28 3.47 9.01
C THR A 263 -7.75 3.76 8.71
N ALA A 264 -8.07 4.21 7.50
CA ALA A 264 -9.47 4.37 7.07
C ALA A 264 -10.25 3.05 7.12
N ILE A 265 -9.63 1.95 6.70
CA ILE A 265 -10.26 0.62 6.72
C ILE A 265 -10.46 0.15 8.16
N ALA A 266 -9.45 0.31 9.03
CA ALA A 266 -9.57 0.02 10.45
C ALA A 266 -10.70 0.83 11.10
N ARG A 267 -10.84 2.12 10.76
CA ARG A 267 -11.97 2.94 11.20
C ARG A 267 -13.31 2.41 10.70
N THR A 268 -13.39 1.98 9.45
CA THR A 268 -14.62 1.36 8.93
C THR A 268 -14.95 0.07 9.68
N ILE A 269 -13.96 -0.78 9.97
CA ILE A 269 -14.15 -2.00 10.77
C ILE A 269 -14.64 -1.63 12.17
N GLU A 270 -13.99 -0.67 12.83
CA GLU A 270 -14.40 -0.17 14.14
C GLU A 270 -15.86 0.27 14.17
N ILE A 271 -16.30 1.07 13.19
CA ILE A 271 -17.69 1.51 13.09
C ILE A 271 -18.64 0.31 12.98
N ASN A 272 -18.34 -0.65 12.09
CA ASN A 272 -19.21 -1.83 11.92
C ASN A 272 -19.26 -2.68 13.19
N LEU A 273 -18.12 -2.92 13.84
CA LEU A 273 -18.06 -3.78 15.01
C LEU A 273 -18.75 -3.13 16.21
N ARG A 274 -18.61 -1.80 16.40
CA ARG A 274 -19.34 -1.06 17.43
C ARG A 274 -20.85 -1.11 17.19
N GLN A 275 -21.29 -1.00 15.94
CA GLN A 275 -22.70 -1.15 15.59
C GLN A 275 -23.22 -2.56 15.86
N LEU A 276 -22.44 -3.62 15.59
CA LEU A 276 -22.86 -5.01 15.85
C LEU A 276 -23.04 -5.33 17.33
N ILE A 277 -22.30 -4.65 18.22
CA ILE A 277 -22.39 -4.84 19.67
C ILE A 277 -23.23 -3.74 20.35
N ASP A 278 -23.99 -2.96 19.58
CA ASP A 278 -24.83 -1.85 20.07
C ASP A 278 -24.09 -0.82 20.95
N ASP A 279 -22.82 -0.58 20.67
CA ASP A 279 -22.00 0.40 21.41
C ASP A 279 -22.40 1.83 21.05
N PRO A 280 -22.73 2.70 22.03
CA PRO A 280 -23.14 4.07 21.77
C PRO A 280 -22.00 4.95 21.21
N ASN A 281 -20.73 4.58 21.42
CA ASN A 281 -19.57 5.39 21.08
C ASN A 281 -19.08 5.14 19.64
N ILE A 282 -19.95 5.29 18.66
CA ILE A 282 -19.62 5.07 17.25
C ILE A 282 -18.81 6.26 16.70
N PRO A 283 -17.55 6.08 16.29
CA PRO A 283 -16.77 7.18 15.73
C PRO A 283 -17.24 7.55 14.33
N LYS A 284 -16.98 8.79 13.91
CA LYS A 284 -17.25 9.20 12.53
C LYS A 284 -16.23 8.56 11.55
N PRO A 285 -16.65 8.28 10.30
CA PRO A 285 -15.72 7.92 9.23
C PRO A 285 -14.62 8.96 9.05
N LEU A 286 -13.40 8.53 8.77
CA LEU A 286 -12.32 9.45 8.45
C LEU A 286 -12.63 10.19 7.16
N THR A 287 -12.55 11.52 7.20
CA THR A 287 -12.68 12.38 6.03
C THR A 287 -11.33 12.98 5.70
N SER A 288 -11.06 13.23 4.42
CA SER A 288 -9.88 13.97 3.99
C SER A 288 -10.28 15.15 3.13
N ARG A 289 -9.51 16.24 3.26
CA ARG A 289 -9.59 17.40 2.37
C ARG A 289 -8.84 17.15 1.05
N THR A 290 -8.00 16.11 0.98
CA THR A 290 -7.19 15.73 -0.19
C THR A 290 -7.78 14.53 -0.95
N PHE A 291 -7.15 14.15 -2.07
CA PHE A 291 -7.55 13.02 -2.91
C PHE A 291 -7.28 11.64 -2.28
N TYR A 292 -6.77 11.60 -1.05
CA TYR A 292 -6.46 10.36 -0.34
C TYR A 292 -6.77 10.45 1.16
N ILE A 293 -6.98 9.29 1.77
CA ILE A 293 -7.07 9.08 3.22
C ILE A 293 -6.07 7.98 3.56
N LEU A 294 -5.34 8.11 4.67
CA LEU A 294 -4.39 7.09 5.14
C LEU A 294 -5.08 5.96 5.90
#